data_AF-A0AA38CS74-F1
#
_entry.id   AF-A0AA38CS74-F1
#
_cell.length_a   1.000
_cell.length_b   1.000
_cell.length_c   1.000
_cell.angle_alpha   90.00
_cell.angle_beta   90.00
_cell.angle_gamma   90.00
#
_symmetry.space_group_name_H-M   'P 1'
#
loop_
_entity.id
_entity.type
_entity.pdbx_description
1 polymer ?
#
loop_
_entity_poly.entity_id
_entity_poly.type
_entity_poly.pdbx_seq_one_letter_code
_entity_poly.pdbx_strand_id
1 'polypeptide(L)' 'MENLTFFFAELCLLHYVMIKYCPSMLAAASVFTARHTLKKDSSWTKKLAFHTGYSEADL' A
#
# COMPACT_ATOMS: atom_id res chain seq x y z
N MET A 1 12.67 0.68 1.17
CA MET A 1 11.22 0.61 0.87
C MET A 1 10.46 0.68 2.17
N GLU A 2 10.86 -0.11 3.17
CA GLU A 2 10.27 -0.17 4.52
C GLU A 2 10.03 1.22 5.15
N ASN A 3 11.04 2.10 5.22
CA ASN A 3 10.87 3.44 5.81
C ASN A 3 9.76 4.28 5.16
N LEU A 4 9.61 4.17 3.83
CA LEU A 4 8.63 4.95 3.09
C LEU A 4 7.23 4.33 3.21
N THR A 5 7.16 2.99 3.30
CA THR A 5 5.92 2.27 3.62
C THR A 5 5.42 2.59 5.02
N PHE A 6 6.31 2.61 6.04
CA PHE A 6 5.94 2.99 7.40
C PHE A 6 5.45 4.44 7.47
N PHE A 7 6.12 5.36 6.75
CA PHE A 7 5.66 6.74 6.63
C PHE A 7 4.23 6.84 6.08
N PHE A 8 3.92 6.12 4.99
CA PHE A 8 2.56 6.11 4.44
C PHE A 8 1.55 5.42 5.37
N ALA A 9 1.95 4.40 6.13
CA ALA A 9 1.08 3.75 7.11
C ALA A 9 0.72 4.72 8.26
N GLU A 10 1.70 5.45 8.80
CA GLU A 10 1.46 6.49 9.82
C GLU A 10 0.60 7.63 9.26
N LEU A 11 0.84 8.04 8.01
CA LEU A 11 0.01 9.03 7.34
C LEU A 11 -1.45 8.58 7.22
N CYS A 12 -1.69 7.30 6.93
CA CYS A 12 -3.04 6.75 6.91
C CYS A 12 -3.70 6.81 8.30
N LEU A 13 -2.95 6.53 9.38
CA LEU A 13 -3.48 6.62 10.75
C LEU A 13 -3.83 8.05 11.16
N LEU A 14 -3.11 9.05 10.65
CA LEU A 14 -3.45 10.47 10.86
C LEU A 14 -4.73 10.89 10.14
N HIS A 15 -5.08 10.19 9.05
CA HIS A 15 -6.24 10.51 8.24
C HIS A 15 -7.47 9.73 8.71
N TYR A 16 -8.39 10.40 9.39
CA TYR A 16 -9.60 9.78 9.96
C TYR A 16 -10.44 8.98 8.94
N VAL A 17 -10.42 9.38 7.66
CA VAL A 17 -11.11 8.68 6.58
C VAL A 17 -10.58 7.25 6.38
N MET A 18 -9.30 7.02 6.67
CA MET A 18 -8.65 5.73 6.44
C MET A 18 -9.07 4.65 7.45
N ILE A 19 -9.64 5.02 8.60
CA ILE A 19 -10.21 4.09 9.58
C ILE A 19 -11.31 3.19 8.99
N LYS A 20 -11.95 3.62 7.89
CA LYS A 20 -12.99 2.84 7.20
C LYS A 20 -12.44 1.65 6.39
N TYR A 21 -11.13 1.62 6.13
CA TYR A 21 -10.50 0.57 5.33
C TYR A 21 -9.80 -0.45 6.22
N CYS A 22 -9.73 -1.70 5.76
CA CYS A 22 -9.07 -2.76 6.50
C CYS A 22 -7.57 -2.47 6.66
N PRO A 23 -6.97 -2.74 7.84
CA PRO A 23 -5.53 -2.56 8.06
C PRO A 23 -4.65 -3.30 7.03
N SER A 24 -5.12 -4.45 6.54
CA SER A 24 -4.46 -5.22 5.47
C SER A 24 -4.41 -4.46 4.14
N MET A 25 -5.48 -3.74 3.79
CA MET A 25 -5.55 -2.92 2.58
C MET A 25 -4.66 -1.69 2.72
N LEU A 26 -4.66 -1.03 3.88
CA LEU A 26 -3.76 0.09 4.16
C LEU A 26 -2.28 -0.32 4.10
N ALA A 27 -1.94 -1.50 4.60
CA ALA A 27 -0.59 -2.05 4.49
C ALA A 27 -0.21 -2.35 3.03
N ALA A 28 -1.12 -2.91 2.24
CA ALA A 28 -0.88 -3.15 0.81
C ALA A 28 -0.75 -1.83 0.01
N ALA A 29 -1.61 -0.84 0.29
CA ALA A 29 -1.62 0.46 -0.39
C ALA A 29 -0.37 1.29 -0.06
N SER A 30 0.09 1.26 1.20
CA SER A 30 1.35 1.92 1.59
C SER A 30 2.58 1.29 0.92
N VAL A 31 2.60 -0.04 0.74
CA VAL A 31 3.65 -0.71 -0.04
C VAL A 31 3.56 -0.32 -1.51
N PHE A 32 2.36 -0.36 -2.10
CA PHE A 32 2.14 0.02 -3.50
C PHE A 32 2.60 1.46 -3.78
N THR A 33 2.12 2.40 -2.97
CA THR A 33 2.48 3.82 -3.07
C THR A 33 3.98 4.00 -2.91
N ALA A 34 4.60 3.34 -1.92
CA ALA A 34 6.04 3.45 -1.72
C ALA A 34 6.89 2.91 -2.87
N ARG A 35 6.43 1.82 -3.51
CA ARG A 35 7.08 1.28 -4.71
C ARG A 35 6.98 2.25 -5.89
N HIS A 36 5.82 2.87 -6.06
CA HIS A 36 5.56 3.86 -7.11
C HIS A 36 6.41 5.13 -6.90
N THR A 37 6.47 5.64 -5.67
CA THR A 37 7.28 6.81 -5.31
C THR A 37 8.77 6.57 -5.54
N LEU A 38 9.26 5.36 -5.25
CA LEU A 38 10.67 5.01 -5.42
C LEU A 38 11.05 4.65 -6.86
N LYS A 39 10.12 4.72 -7.83
CA LYS A 39 10.29 4.32 -9.24
C LYS A 39 10.97 2.95 -9.41
N LYS A 40 10.82 2.06 -8.41
CA LYS A 40 11.58 0.82 -8.32
C LYS A 40 10.94 -0.32 -9.13
N ASP A 41 9.63 -0.25 -9.31
CA ASP A 41 8.84 -1.02 -10.27
C ASP A 41 7.40 -0.53 -10.17
N SER A 42 6.82 -0.07 -11.27
CA SER A 42 5.51 0.62 -11.28
C SER A 42 4.33 -0.34 -11.21
N SER A 43 4.51 -1.63 -11.48
CA SER A 43 3.40 -2.58 -11.59
C SER A 43 3.21 -3.39 -10.32
N TRP A 44 1.99 -3.37 -9.77
CA TRP A 44 1.54 -4.35 -8.78
C TRP A 44 1.50 -5.73 -9.44
N THR A 45 2.61 -6.48 -9.32
CA THR A 45 2.78 -7.74 -10.03
C THR A 45 1.75 -8.77 -9.56
N LYS A 46 1.27 -9.61 -10.48
CA LYS A 46 0.35 -10.75 -10.20
C LYS A 46 0.77 -11.62 -8.99
N LYS A 47 2.08 -11.71 -8.69
CA LYS A 47 2.61 -12.42 -7.51
C LYS A 47 2.22 -11.72 -6.18
N LEU A 48 2.31 -10.39 -6.12
CA LEU A 48 1.91 -9.61 -4.94
C LEU A 48 0.39 -9.65 -4.75
N ALA A 49 -0.37 -9.53 -5.84
CA ALA A 49 -1.83 -9.71 -5.79
C ALA A 49 -2.23 -11.11 -5.31
N PHE A 50 -1.50 -12.15 -5.71
CA PHE A 50 -1.75 -13.51 -5.24
C PHE A 50 -1.49 -13.69 -3.74
N HIS A 51 -0.46 -13.05 -3.18
CA HIS A 51 -0.12 -13.16 -1.76
C HIS A 51 -0.97 -12.26 -0.85
N THR A 52 -1.40 -11.10 -1.34
CA THR A 52 -2.17 -10.11 -0.56
C THR A 52 -3.68 -10.20 -0.79
N GLY A 53 -4.10 -10.80 -1.91
CA GLY A 53 -5.50 -10.88 -2.33
C GLY A 53 -6.05 -9.60 -2.98
N TYR A 54 -5.26 -8.52 -3.07
CA TYR A 54 -5.71 -7.23 -3.61
C TYR A 54 -5.15 -6.98 -5.01
N SER A 55 -5.99 -6.42 -5.89
CA SER A 55 -5.58 -5.98 -7.23
C SER A 55 -5.11 -4.53 -7.21
N GLU A 56 -4.44 -4.09 -8.26
CA GLU A 56 -4.05 -2.66 -8.41
C GLU A 56 -5.27 -1.73 -8.45
N ALA A 57 -6.44 -2.24 -8.84
CA ALA A 57 -7.70 -1.48 -8.80
C ALA A 57 -8.29 -1.34 -7.39
N ASP A 58 -7.83 -2.15 -6.43
CA ASP A 58 -8.31 -2.14 -5.04
C ASP A 58 -7.43 -1.28 -4.13
N LEU A 59 -6.30 -0.75 -4.64
CA LEU A 59 -5.25 -0.01 -3.92
C LEU A 59 -5.05 1.39 -4.52
#